data_AF-A0A661VQ10-F1
#
_entry.id   AF-A0A661VQ10-F1
#
_cell.length_a   1.000
_cell.length_b   1.000
_cell.length_c   1.000
_cell.angle_alpha   90.00
_cell.angle_beta   90.00
_cell.angle_gamma   90.00
#
_symmetry.space_group_name_H-M   'P 1'
#
loop_
_entity.id
_entity.type
_entity.pdbx_description
1 polymer ?
#
loop_
_entity_poly.entity_id
_entity_poly.type
_entity_poly.pdbx_seq_one_letter_code
_entity_poly.pdbx_strand_id
1 'polypeptide(L)'
;MPDPSDFENASGLTFRDHSLLQRALTHRSYLNEHPEFALEDNERLEFLGDAVLDFFVGEYLYHRFPEMREGRLTSLRAALVCEEALARFARALHLGDYLLMGHGEVESGGRKRPATLCATFEALIGALYLDQGMEAVDRFVRRLIEPEIARILAYDLDKDPKSLLQELSQGELQLTPTYRTVAVRGPDHAREFTVEALIGGRAYGRGVGRSKRAAAQEAARQALRTLKEDLRRRHVENNVTSQLPDGLRRALLVVLDRLAGRDVTWALTGSAALLLNGVQVEAHDLDLTTDQAGVQAVADALAEFVVTPAGWWETDELASQFARLQVGGVQVDVVGRPFVIKRPGGAVAIRPWAIRHEIDFEGRKLPIIPLEAELIAYAMMGREAKVQLIADHLRTHGYDEGLLRELIADQDLPEETSRKLWELLQ
;
A
#
# COMPACT_ATOMS: atom_id res chain seq x y z
N MET A 1 28.80 37.89 17.72
CA MET A 1 28.13 36.89 16.88
C MET A 1 27.89 35.66 17.74
N PRO A 2 26.77 34.92 17.58
CA PRO A 2 26.65 33.58 18.16
C PRO A 2 27.86 32.75 17.71
N ASP A 3 28.48 32.03 18.63
CA ASP A 3 29.55 31.11 18.27
C ASP A 3 28.91 29.93 17.51
N PRO A 4 29.39 29.51 16.33
CA PRO A 4 28.90 28.31 15.66
C PRO A 4 28.86 27.09 16.59
N SER A 5 29.80 27.02 17.54
CA SER A 5 29.87 26.00 18.58
C SER A 5 28.62 25.96 19.46
N ASP A 6 27.92 27.08 19.66
CA ASP A 6 26.69 27.14 20.45
C ASP A 6 25.54 26.40 19.74
N PHE A 7 25.45 26.52 18.40
CA PHE A 7 24.47 25.79 17.61
C PHE A 7 24.84 24.31 17.51
N GLU A 8 26.11 23.97 17.32
CA GLU A 8 26.59 22.59 17.29
C GLU A 8 26.24 21.84 18.57
N ASN A 9 26.50 22.46 19.73
CA ASN A 9 26.14 21.91 21.04
C ASN A 9 24.62 21.74 21.22
N ALA A 10 23.82 22.70 20.76
CA ALA A 10 22.36 22.66 20.92
C ALA A 10 21.67 21.66 19.97
N SER A 11 22.17 21.54 18.74
CA SER A 11 21.61 20.67 17.70
C SER A 11 22.17 19.24 17.72
N GLY A 12 23.32 19.04 18.36
CA GLY A 12 24.08 17.78 18.31
C GLY A 12 24.75 17.53 16.96
N LEU A 13 24.84 18.56 16.11
CA LEU A 13 25.61 18.53 14.86
C LEU A 13 27.05 18.97 15.13
N THR A 14 28.00 18.36 14.44
CA THR A 14 29.41 18.75 14.46
C THR A 14 29.87 18.95 13.02
N PHE A 15 30.52 20.05 12.71
CA PHE A 15 31.07 20.39 11.40
C PHE A 15 32.58 20.24 11.39
N ARG A 16 33.15 19.77 10.28
CA ARG A 16 34.61 19.77 10.07
C ARG A 16 35.06 21.14 9.55
N ASP A 17 34.27 21.71 8.64
CA ASP A 17 34.43 23.06 8.13
C ASP A 17 33.37 23.99 8.73
N HIS A 18 33.77 24.71 9.79
CA HIS A 18 32.90 25.65 10.49
C HIS A 18 32.47 26.83 9.60
N SER A 19 33.19 27.11 8.50
CA SER A 19 32.80 28.17 7.57
C SER A 19 31.51 27.83 6.83
N LEU A 20 31.22 26.54 6.59
CA LEU A 20 29.96 26.10 5.98
C LEU A 20 28.77 26.36 6.90
N LEU A 21 28.91 26.06 8.19
CA LEU A 21 27.89 26.36 9.18
C LEU A 21 27.66 27.86 9.35
N GLN A 22 28.75 28.64 9.41
CA GLN A 22 28.64 30.11 9.47
C GLN A 22 27.92 30.68 8.26
N ARG A 23 28.24 30.20 7.04
CA ARG A 23 27.55 30.60 5.81
C ARG A 23 26.07 30.23 5.85
N ALA A 24 25.72 29.01 6.24
CA ALA A 24 24.32 28.56 6.33
C ALA A 24 23.48 29.44 7.28
N LEU A 25 24.09 29.96 8.35
CA LEU A 25 23.45 30.83 9.33
C LEU A 25 23.51 32.33 8.96
N THR A 26 24.06 32.70 7.80
CA THR A 26 24.21 34.09 7.38
C THR A 26 23.14 34.51 6.37
N HIS A 27 22.17 35.31 6.81
CA HIS A 27 21.18 35.92 5.93
C HIS A 27 21.80 37.08 5.15
N ARG A 28 21.41 37.27 3.87
CA ARG A 28 21.95 38.33 2.99
C ARG A 28 21.91 39.74 3.61
N SER A 29 20.87 40.06 4.40
CA SER A 29 20.78 41.34 5.10
C SER A 29 21.97 41.63 6.02
N TYR A 30 22.60 40.59 6.57
CA TYR A 30 23.74 40.73 7.47
C TYR A 30 24.96 41.29 6.74
N LEU A 31 25.22 40.80 5.53
CA LEU A 31 26.33 41.25 4.68
C LEU A 31 26.17 42.69 4.22
N ASN A 32 24.93 43.14 4.01
CA ASN A 32 24.64 44.53 3.66
C ASN A 32 25.08 45.51 4.77
N GLU A 33 25.07 45.06 6.03
CA GLU A 33 25.47 45.85 7.20
C GLU A 33 26.92 45.60 7.63
N HIS A 34 27.53 44.48 7.20
CA HIS A 34 28.89 44.06 7.56
C HIS A 34 29.69 43.66 6.31
N PRO A 35 30.04 44.62 5.43
CA PRO A 35 30.76 44.35 4.18
C PRO A 35 32.17 43.76 4.38
N GLU A 36 32.73 43.86 5.59
CA GLU A 36 33.99 43.26 5.99
C GLU A 36 33.89 41.76 6.32
N PHE A 37 32.67 41.21 6.42
CA PHE A 37 32.46 39.79 6.70
C PHE A 37 32.94 38.96 5.50
N ALA A 38 33.87 38.03 5.76
CA ALA A 38 34.62 37.36 4.70
C ALA A 38 33.84 36.24 3.98
N LEU A 39 32.66 35.85 4.49
CA LEU A 39 31.87 34.73 3.99
C LEU A 39 30.64 35.22 3.21
N GLU A 40 30.19 34.40 2.26
CA GLU A 40 28.95 34.62 1.51
C GLU A 40 27.71 34.32 2.36
N ASP A 41 26.55 34.77 1.87
CA ASP A 41 25.25 34.43 2.46
C ASP A 41 24.85 32.97 2.19
N ASN A 42 23.70 32.60 2.75
CA ASN A 42 23.21 31.24 2.75
C ASN A 42 22.48 30.80 1.46
N GLU A 43 22.21 31.68 0.50
CA GLU A 43 21.27 31.38 -0.60
C GLU A 43 21.79 30.32 -1.57
N ARG A 44 23.12 30.26 -1.77
CA ARG A 44 23.72 29.19 -2.58
C ARG A 44 23.67 27.83 -1.88
N LEU A 45 23.74 27.84 -0.55
CA LEU A 45 23.60 26.64 0.26
C LEU A 45 22.12 26.23 0.35
N GLU A 46 21.19 27.18 0.42
CA GLU A 46 19.74 26.96 0.32
C GLU A 46 19.42 26.24 -0.99
N PHE A 47 19.85 26.79 -2.13
CA PHE A 47 19.65 26.17 -3.44
C PHE A 47 20.16 24.73 -3.52
N LEU A 48 21.35 24.45 -2.98
CA LEU A 48 21.88 23.09 -2.95
C LEU A 48 21.10 22.20 -1.97
N GLY A 49 20.77 22.74 -0.81
CA GLY A 49 20.10 22.07 0.28
C GLY A 49 18.69 21.62 -0.08
N ASP A 50 17.94 22.46 -0.79
CA ASP A 50 16.63 22.12 -1.37
C ASP A 50 16.73 20.86 -2.25
N ALA A 51 17.63 20.87 -3.25
CA ALA A 51 17.82 19.73 -4.13
C ALA A 51 18.28 18.45 -3.40
N VAL A 52 19.17 18.60 -2.41
CA VAL A 52 19.63 17.48 -1.57
C VAL A 52 18.48 16.92 -0.72
N LEU A 53 17.69 17.80 -0.11
CA LEU A 53 16.58 17.42 0.75
C LEU A 53 15.47 16.74 -0.06
N ASP A 54 15.14 17.28 -1.24
CA ASP A 54 14.14 16.71 -2.13
C ASP A 54 14.52 15.31 -2.62
N PHE A 55 15.79 15.14 -3.02
CA PHE A 55 16.33 13.83 -3.38
C PHE A 55 16.27 12.88 -2.19
N PHE A 56 16.79 13.30 -1.03
CA PHE A 56 16.84 12.49 0.18
C PHE A 56 15.45 12.04 0.61
N VAL A 57 14.48 12.95 0.72
CA VAL A 57 13.11 12.60 1.13
C VAL A 57 12.45 11.71 0.08
N GLY A 58 12.67 11.96 -1.21
CA GLY A 58 12.18 11.09 -2.28
C GLY A 58 12.71 9.66 -2.19
N GLU A 59 14.03 9.49 -2.08
CA GLU A 59 14.70 8.19 -1.91
C GLU A 59 14.26 7.51 -0.61
N TYR A 60 14.23 8.26 0.49
CA TYR A 60 13.80 7.77 1.79
C TYR A 60 12.37 7.23 1.72
N LEU A 61 11.41 7.98 1.16
CA LEU A 61 10.02 7.55 1.05
C LEU A 61 9.87 6.36 0.10
N TYR A 62 10.61 6.34 -1.02
CA TYR A 62 10.61 5.22 -1.96
C TYR A 62 11.02 3.90 -1.29
N HIS A 63 12.07 3.93 -0.46
CA HIS A 63 12.51 2.73 0.27
C HIS A 63 11.68 2.43 1.52
N ARG A 64 11.16 3.46 2.20
CA ARG A 64 10.37 3.31 3.43
C ARG A 64 8.96 2.80 3.17
N PHE A 65 8.39 3.18 2.03
CA PHE A 65 7.03 2.85 1.61
C PHE A 65 7.01 2.28 0.18
N PRO A 66 7.64 1.11 -0.05
CA PRO A 66 7.77 0.53 -1.39
C PRO A 66 6.42 0.21 -2.06
N GLU A 67 5.35 0.11 -1.27
CA GLU A 67 3.99 -0.17 -1.73
C GLU A 67 3.11 1.07 -1.91
N MET A 68 3.59 2.24 -1.47
CA MET A 68 2.82 3.48 -1.60
C MET A 68 2.88 3.96 -3.05
N ARG A 69 1.70 4.21 -3.65
CA ARG A 69 1.60 4.72 -5.03
C ARG A 69 2.35 6.05 -5.18
N GLU A 70 2.92 6.26 -6.37
CA GLU A 70 3.66 7.47 -6.73
C GLU A 70 2.92 8.75 -6.31
N GLY A 71 1.63 8.91 -6.63
CA GLY A 71 0.89 10.12 -6.25
C GLY A 71 0.80 10.38 -4.74
N ARG A 72 0.77 9.32 -3.92
CA ARG A 72 0.81 9.42 -2.45
C ARG A 72 2.22 9.69 -1.95
N LEU A 73 3.24 9.07 -2.54
CA LEU A 73 4.65 9.39 -2.26
C LEU A 73 4.96 10.86 -2.59
N THR A 74 4.49 11.35 -3.74
CA THR A 74 4.61 12.75 -4.17
C THR A 74 3.89 13.69 -3.21
N SER A 75 2.67 13.36 -2.79
CA SER A 75 1.93 14.15 -1.80
C SER A 75 2.61 14.19 -0.44
N LEU A 76 3.12 13.04 0.02
CA LEU A 76 3.82 12.93 1.30
C LEU A 76 5.17 13.66 1.26
N ARG A 77 5.93 13.55 0.17
CA ARG A 77 7.16 14.32 -0.06
C ARG A 77 6.84 15.81 0.02
N ALA A 78 5.88 16.29 -0.77
CA ALA A 78 5.49 17.70 -0.78
C ALA A 78 5.08 18.21 0.62
N ALA A 79 4.40 17.39 1.42
CA ALA A 79 4.03 17.75 2.79
C ALA A 79 5.23 17.80 3.77
N LEU A 80 6.31 17.07 3.49
CA LEU A 80 7.52 17.04 4.31
C LEU A 80 8.53 18.13 3.95
N VAL A 81 8.55 18.54 2.68
CA VAL A 81 9.48 19.56 2.17
C VAL A 81 8.82 20.93 1.94
N CYS A 82 7.56 21.14 2.36
CA CYS A 82 6.93 22.45 2.25
C CYS A 82 7.47 23.46 3.27
N GLU A 83 7.31 24.75 2.97
CA GLU A 83 7.75 25.86 3.82
C GLU A 83 7.28 25.71 5.27
N GLU A 84 6.03 25.30 5.50
CA GLU A 84 5.52 25.13 6.85
C GLU A 84 6.20 23.99 7.62
N ALA A 85 6.56 22.90 6.94
CA ALA A 85 7.24 21.77 7.55
C ALA A 85 8.69 22.11 7.88
N LEU A 86 9.42 22.69 6.92
CA LEU A 86 10.83 23.07 7.12
C LEU A 86 10.97 24.19 8.16
N ALA A 87 10.07 25.18 8.16
CA ALA A 87 10.02 26.18 9.22
C ALA A 87 9.70 25.58 10.61
N ARG A 88 8.92 24.49 10.68
CA ARG A 88 8.67 23.77 11.94
C ARG A 88 9.92 23.06 12.42
N PHE A 89 10.65 22.39 11.52
CA PHE A 89 11.93 21.76 11.86
C PHE A 89 12.97 22.79 12.32
N ALA A 90 13.10 23.91 11.62
CA ALA A 90 13.97 25.01 12.01
C ALA A 90 13.63 25.56 13.41
N ARG A 91 12.34 25.70 13.75
CA ARG A 91 11.92 26.12 15.10
C ARG A 91 12.24 25.08 16.17
N ALA A 92 12.08 23.79 15.86
CA ALA A 92 12.43 22.71 16.79
C ALA A 92 13.92 22.71 17.12
N LEU A 93 14.76 23.18 16.19
CA LEU A 93 16.21 23.35 16.37
C LEU A 93 16.61 24.73 16.90
N HIS A 94 15.64 25.61 17.19
CA HIS A 94 15.91 27.00 17.58
C HIS A 94 16.78 27.77 16.57
N LEU A 95 16.72 27.42 15.28
CA LEU A 95 17.63 27.91 14.24
C LEU A 95 17.60 29.45 14.09
N GLY A 96 16.43 30.06 14.33
CA GLY A 96 16.23 31.50 14.33
C GLY A 96 17.10 32.28 15.33
N ASP A 97 17.52 31.64 16.43
CA ASP A 97 18.30 32.30 17.47
C ASP A 97 19.77 32.50 17.06
N TYR A 98 20.25 31.63 16.17
CA TYR A 98 21.64 31.59 15.68
C TYR A 98 21.84 32.32 14.35
N LEU A 99 20.76 32.72 13.68
CA LEU A 99 20.79 33.45 12.41
C LEU A 99 21.48 34.82 12.56
N LEU A 100 22.54 35.01 11.76
CA LEU A 100 23.16 36.31 11.51
C LEU A 100 22.29 37.08 10.53
N MET A 101 21.81 38.23 10.97
CA MET A 101 20.78 39.00 10.28
C MET A 101 20.98 40.49 10.61
N GLY A 102 20.69 41.36 9.63
CA GLY A 102 20.82 42.80 9.80
C GLY A 102 19.77 43.34 10.77
N HIS A 103 20.05 44.48 11.39
CA HIS A 103 19.21 45.04 12.46
C HIS A 103 17.76 45.26 12.00
N GLY A 104 17.57 45.87 10.83
CA GLY A 104 16.22 46.14 10.30
C GLY A 104 15.43 44.86 9.98
N GLU A 105 16.11 43.81 9.53
CA GLU A 105 15.49 42.52 9.25
C GLU A 105 15.07 41.81 10.55
N VAL A 106 15.89 41.91 11.60
CA VAL A 106 15.55 41.41 12.94
C VAL A 106 14.32 42.14 13.51
N GLU A 107 14.27 43.47 13.44
CA GLU A 107 13.15 44.28 13.94
C GLU A 107 11.83 43.93 13.23
N SER A 108 11.89 43.60 11.94
CA SER A 108 10.72 43.15 11.16
C SER A 108 10.24 41.73 11.50
N GLY A 109 10.93 41.04 12.41
CA GLY A 109 10.62 39.67 12.83
C GLY A 109 11.23 38.58 11.96
N GLY A 110 12.27 38.87 11.17
CA GLY A 110 12.88 37.94 10.21
C GLY A 110 13.27 36.58 10.81
N ARG A 111 13.77 36.56 12.05
CA ARG A 111 14.15 35.32 12.77
C ARG A 111 13.01 34.34 13.00
N LYS A 112 11.74 34.78 12.91
CA LYS A 112 10.55 33.96 13.12
C LYS A 112 9.76 33.72 11.84
N ARG A 113 10.14 34.39 10.75
CA ARG A 113 9.42 34.32 9.47
C ARG A 113 9.55 32.91 8.89
N PRO A 114 8.45 32.25 8.49
CA PRO A 114 8.50 30.88 7.96
C PRO A 114 9.44 30.73 6.77
N ALA A 115 9.30 31.56 5.73
CA ALA A 115 10.22 31.58 4.58
C ALA A 115 11.71 31.68 4.97
N THR A 116 12.07 32.57 5.90
CA THR A 116 13.47 32.73 6.34
C THR A 116 13.97 31.50 7.09
N LEU A 117 13.14 30.91 7.93
CA LEU A 117 13.47 29.68 8.65
C LEU A 117 13.59 28.47 7.72
N CYS A 118 12.73 28.38 6.70
CA CYS A 118 12.77 27.37 5.63
C CYS A 118 14.10 27.43 4.89
N ALA A 119 14.42 28.60 4.31
CA ALA A 119 15.65 28.84 3.57
C ALA A 119 16.91 28.52 4.41
N THR A 120 16.91 28.89 5.69
CA THR A 120 18.03 28.61 6.59
C THR A 120 18.16 27.12 6.90
N PHE A 121 17.03 26.40 7.03
CA PHE A 121 17.05 24.95 7.21
C PHE A 121 17.62 24.24 5.99
N GLU A 122 17.18 24.62 4.79
CA GLU A 122 17.74 24.10 3.53
C GLU A 122 19.24 24.41 3.44
N ALA A 123 19.66 25.65 3.75
CA ALA A 123 21.07 26.01 3.77
C ALA A 123 21.90 25.18 4.76
N LEU A 124 21.34 24.83 5.93
CA LEU A 124 21.98 23.92 6.88
C LEU A 124 22.15 22.52 6.29
N ILE A 125 21.16 22.00 5.56
CA ILE A 125 21.25 20.71 4.86
C ILE A 125 22.33 20.76 3.77
N GLY A 126 22.37 21.84 2.97
CA GLY A 126 23.40 22.05 1.96
C GLY A 126 24.81 22.10 2.56
N ALA A 127 24.98 22.79 3.69
CA ALA A 127 26.24 22.83 4.43
C ALA A 127 26.65 21.45 4.97
N LEU A 128 25.71 20.73 5.60
CA LEU A 128 25.97 19.39 6.16
C LEU A 128 26.36 18.39 5.07
N TYR A 129 25.69 18.46 3.91
CA TYR A 129 26.01 17.64 2.75
C TYR A 129 27.43 17.89 2.22
N LEU A 130 27.83 19.16 2.08
CA LEU A 130 29.18 19.50 1.62
C LEU A 130 30.27 19.09 2.62
N ASP A 131 29.98 19.17 3.92
CA ASP A 131 30.95 18.86 4.97
C ASP A 131 31.16 17.34 5.16
N GLN A 132 30.07 16.56 5.12
CA GLN A 132 30.07 15.16 5.57
C GLN A 132 29.33 14.17 4.65
N GLY A 133 28.71 14.64 3.57
CA GLY A 133 28.02 13.80 2.60
C GLY A 133 26.63 13.31 3.04
N MET A 134 26.03 12.49 2.18
CA MET A 134 24.62 12.07 2.32
C MET A 134 24.34 11.27 3.59
N GLU A 135 25.30 10.48 4.09
CA GLU A 135 25.11 9.71 5.34
C GLU A 135 24.88 10.60 6.56
N ALA A 136 25.49 11.80 6.60
CA ALA A 136 25.25 12.75 7.68
C ALA A 136 23.88 13.40 7.57
N VAL A 137 23.46 13.76 6.35
CA VAL A 137 22.12 14.26 6.05
C VAL A 137 21.06 13.24 6.46
N ASP A 138 21.24 11.98 6.09
CA ASP A 138 20.33 10.87 6.44
C ASP A 138 20.12 10.78 7.96
N ARG A 139 21.22 10.65 8.72
CA ARG A 139 21.15 10.52 10.19
C ARG A 139 20.47 11.72 10.86
N PHE A 140 20.63 12.91 10.31
CA PHE A 140 20.05 14.14 10.85
C PHE A 140 18.58 14.29 10.47
N VAL A 141 18.28 14.29 9.16
CA VAL A 141 16.94 14.57 8.64
C VAL A 141 15.94 13.48 9.03
N ARG A 142 16.33 12.19 9.03
CA ARG A 142 15.43 11.09 9.43
C ARG A 142 14.78 11.32 10.79
N ARG A 143 15.52 11.87 11.76
CA ARG A 143 15.02 12.12 13.13
C ARG A 143 13.90 13.17 13.17
N LEU A 144 13.89 14.07 12.19
CA LEU A 144 12.90 15.15 12.07
C LEU A 144 11.70 14.72 11.24
N ILE A 145 11.92 13.99 10.14
CA ILE A 145 10.84 13.59 9.23
C ILE A 145 10.04 12.37 9.72
N GLU A 146 10.63 11.41 10.44
CA GLU A 146 9.91 10.21 10.91
C GLU A 146 8.70 10.54 11.82
N PRO A 147 8.84 11.39 12.86
CA PRO A 147 7.68 11.81 13.66
C PRO A 147 6.64 12.57 12.83
N GLU A 148 7.09 13.34 11.84
CA GLU A 148 6.22 14.12 10.97
C GLU A 148 5.41 13.22 10.02
N ILE A 149 6.05 12.20 9.44
CA ILE A 149 5.40 11.16 8.65
C ILE A 149 4.33 10.46 9.48
N ALA A 150 4.66 10.03 10.70
CA ALA A 150 3.69 9.40 11.59
C ALA A 150 2.49 10.32 11.88
N ARG A 151 2.74 11.62 12.10
CA ARG A 151 1.69 12.63 12.30
C ARG A 151 0.79 12.79 11.08
N ILE A 152 1.36 12.85 9.88
CA ILE A 152 0.62 12.98 8.61
C ILE A 152 -0.23 11.73 8.35
N LEU A 153 0.33 10.54 8.53
CA LEU A 153 -0.38 9.28 8.35
C LEU A 153 -1.50 9.08 9.39
N ALA A 154 -1.26 9.45 10.65
CA ALA A 154 -2.28 9.41 11.70
C ALA A 154 -3.44 10.38 11.40
N TYR A 155 -3.15 11.58 10.89
CA TYR A 155 -4.18 12.54 10.51
C TYR A 155 -5.06 12.03 9.36
N ASP A 156 -4.49 11.29 8.40
CA ASP A 156 -5.28 10.63 7.34
C ASP A 156 -6.19 9.52 7.87
N LEU A 157 -5.81 8.84 8.95
CA LEU A 157 -6.66 7.86 9.65
C LEU A 157 -7.83 8.53 10.42
N ASP A 158 -7.62 9.75 10.90
CA ASP A 158 -8.63 10.55 11.63
C ASP A 158 -9.56 11.38 10.73
N LYS A 159 -9.36 11.38 9.41
CA LYS A 159 -10.26 12.06 8.48
C LYS A 159 -11.67 11.45 8.53
N ASP A 160 -12.68 12.32 8.61
CA ASP A 160 -14.09 11.92 8.60
C ASP A 160 -14.39 11.02 7.38
N PRO A 161 -15.06 9.85 7.57
CA PRO A 161 -15.33 8.91 6.48
C PRO A 161 -16.05 9.52 5.28
N LYS A 162 -16.80 10.61 5.45
CA LYS A 162 -17.45 11.31 4.34
C LYS A 162 -16.45 12.09 3.50
N SER A 163 -15.47 12.74 4.14
CA SER A 163 -14.38 13.45 3.46
C SER A 163 -13.52 12.48 2.66
N LEU A 164 -13.15 11.35 3.26
CA LEU A 164 -12.41 10.28 2.57
C LEU A 164 -13.18 9.72 1.37
N LEU A 165 -14.48 9.46 1.53
CA LEU A 165 -15.32 8.99 0.42
C LEU A 165 -15.39 10.04 -0.70
N GLN A 166 -15.50 11.32 -0.35
CA GLN A 166 -15.54 12.41 -1.31
C GLN A 166 -14.21 12.55 -2.07
N GLU A 167 -13.07 12.54 -1.38
CA GLU A 167 -11.74 12.59 -2.01
C GLU A 167 -11.56 11.41 -2.99
N LEU A 168 -11.85 10.19 -2.54
CA LEU A 168 -11.70 8.98 -3.36
C LEU A 168 -12.66 8.98 -4.57
N SER A 169 -13.94 9.25 -4.35
CA SER A 169 -14.95 9.28 -5.41
C SER A 169 -14.70 10.40 -6.42
N GLN A 170 -14.27 11.58 -5.95
CA GLN A 170 -13.96 12.70 -6.83
C GLN A 170 -12.68 12.43 -7.63
N GLY A 171 -11.64 11.88 -7.00
CA GLY A 171 -10.38 11.55 -7.67
C GLY A 171 -10.53 10.47 -8.74
N GLU A 172 -11.19 9.36 -8.39
CA GLU A 172 -11.24 8.17 -9.24
C GLU A 172 -12.42 8.16 -10.22
N LEU A 173 -13.57 8.74 -9.82
CA LEU A 173 -14.80 8.70 -10.62
C LEU A 173 -15.26 10.08 -11.10
N GLN A 174 -14.66 11.18 -10.65
CA GLN A 174 -15.11 12.56 -10.91
C GLN A 174 -16.57 12.80 -10.46
N LEU A 175 -17.02 12.07 -9.44
CA LEU A 175 -18.37 12.16 -8.90
C LEU A 175 -18.35 12.52 -7.42
N THR A 176 -19.22 13.42 -7.00
CA THR A 176 -19.39 13.79 -5.59
C THR A 176 -20.42 12.88 -4.92
N PRO A 177 -20.10 12.24 -3.78
CA PRO A 177 -21.06 11.42 -3.03
C PRO A 177 -22.21 12.25 -2.44
N THR A 178 -23.41 11.67 -2.42
CA THR A 178 -24.61 12.26 -1.80
C THR A 178 -25.19 11.31 -0.76
N TYR A 179 -25.99 11.82 0.18
CA TYR A 179 -26.55 11.01 1.27
C TYR A 179 -28.07 11.14 1.33
N ARG A 180 -28.77 10.01 1.47
CA ARG A 180 -30.24 9.96 1.55
C ARG A 180 -30.69 9.19 2.78
N THR A 181 -31.54 9.79 3.62
CA THR A 181 -32.20 9.06 4.70
C THR A 181 -33.32 8.19 4.13
N VAL A 182 -33.26 6.88 4.35
CA VAL A 182 -34.23 5.91 3.79
C VAL A 182 -35.17 5.31 4.83
N ALA A 183 -34.82 5.39 6.12
CA ALA A 183 -35.72 5.01 7.20
C ALA A 183 -35.44 5.80 8.48
N VAL A 184 -36.50 6.01 9.26
CA VAL A 184 -36.44 6.50 10.64
C VAL A 184 -37.36 5.60 11.46
N ARG A 185 -36.83 5.00 12.53
CA ARG A 185 -37.57 4.05 13.38
C ARG A 185 -37.34 4.39 14.87
N GLY A 186 -38.21 3.86 15.72
CA GLY A 186 -38.12 4.02 17.17
C GLY A 186 -38.81 5.28 17.71
N PRO A 187 -39.06 5.32 19.03
CA PRO A 187 -39.67 6.47 19.70
C PRO A 187 -38.71 7.66 19.73
N ASP A 188 -39.22 8.86 19.98
CA ASP A 188 -38.47 10.11 19.87
C ASP A 188 -37.16 10.16 20.67
N HIS A 189 -37.13 9.49 21.83
CA HIS A 189 -35.97 9.39 22.71
C HIS A 189 -34.99 8.26 22.34
N ALA A 190 -35.32 7.44 21.34
CA ALA A 190 -34.50 6.32 20.85
C ALA A 190 -34.68 6.14 19.33
N ARG A 191 -34.62 7.25 18.59
CA ARG A 191 -34.73 7.21 17.12
C ARG A 191 -33.47 6.62 16.50
N GLU A 192 -33.68 5.74 15.54
CA GLU A 192 -32.67 5.15 14.68
C GLU A 192 -32.88 5.65 13.26
N PHE A 193 -31.80 6.11 12.63
CA PHE A 193 -31.77 6.60 11.27
C PHE A 193 -31.03 5.61 10.39
N THR A 194 -31.57 5.33 9.21
CA THR A 194 -30.87 4.60 8.17
C THR A 194 -30.59 5.53 7.00
N VAL A 195 -29.32 5.63 6.60
CA VAL A 195 -28.84 6.52 5.54
C VAL A 195 -28.10 5.69 4.49
N GLU A 196 -28.34 6.00 3.23
CA GLU A 196 -27.56 5.49 2.10
C GLU A 196 -26.58 6.56 1.61
N ALA A 197 -25.36 6.14 1.29
CA ALA A 197 -24.39 6.94 0.56
C ALA A 197 -24.45 6.56 -0.92
N LEU A 198 -24.66 7.54 -1.79
CA LEU A 198 -24.84 7.35 -3.23
C LEU A 198 -23.71 8.03 -4.01
N ILE A 199 -23.20 7.35 -5.03
CA ILE A 199 -22.24 7.88 -6.00
C ILE A 199 -22.83 7.70 -7.39
N GLY A 200 -23.00 8.78 -8.15
CA GLY A 200 -23.65 8.72 -9.46
C GLY A 200 -25.08 8.16 -9.43
N GLY A 201 -25.79 8.32 -8.31
CA GLY A 201 -27.15 7.78 -8.10
C GLY A 201 -27.23 6.31 -7.70
N ARG A 202 -26.13 5.55 -7.72
CA ARG A 202 -26.06 4.17 -7.20
C ARG A 202 -25.71 4.20 -5.72
N ALA A 203 -26.40 3.38 -4.90
CA ALA A 203 -26.06 3.22 -3.49
C ALA A 203 -24.79 2.37 -3.35
N TYR A 204 -23.78 2.93 -2.66
CA TYR A 204 -22.51 2.26 -2.37
C TYR A 204 -22.40 1.80 -0.92
N GLY A 205 -23.20 2.35 0.00
CA GLY A 205 -23.19 1.92 1.40
C GLY A 205 -24.44 2.34 2.15
N ARG A 206 -24.78 1.60 3.21
CA ARG A 206 -25.99 1.84 4.01
C ARG A 206 -25.69 1.77 5.51
N GLY A 207 -25.67 2.93 6.15
CA GLY A 207 -25.36 3.06 7.58
C GLY A 207 -26.58 3.26 8.45
N VAL A 208 -26.50 2.76 9.68
CA VAL A 208 -27.51 2.90 10.72
C VAL A 208 -26.91 3.63 11.92
N GLY A 209 -27.66 4.55 12.54
CA GLY A 209 -27.16 5.26 13.72
C GLY A 209 -28.24 6.02 14.48
N ARG A 210 -27.93 6.38 15.73
CA ARG A 210 -28.82 7.14 16.63
C ARG A 210 -29.03 8.61 16.21
N SER A 211 -28.29 9.07 15.21
CA SER A 211 -28.47 10.37 14.57
C SER A 211 -28.24 10.25 13.06
N LYS A 212 -28.79 11.19 12.27
CA LYS A 212 -28.54 11.26 10.83
C LYS A 212 -27.04 11.36 10.51
N ARG A 213 -26.27 12.08 11.34
CA ARG A 213 -24.81 12.22 11.18
C ARG A 213 -24.10 10.88 11.39
N ALA A 214 -24.42 10.17 12.47
CA ALA A 214 -23.81 8.87 12.75
C ALA A 214 -24.15 7.82 11.67
N ALA A 215 -25.42 7.77 11.24
CA ALA A 215 -25.84 6.91 10.14
C ALA A 215 -25.14 7.24 8.82
N ALA A 216 -24.93 8.53 8.52
CA ALA A 216 -24.20 8.95 7.31
C ALA A 216 -22.71 8.62 7.35
N GLN A 217 -22.05 8.75 8.50
CA GLN A 217 -20.66 8.33 8.66
C GLN A 217 -20.50 6.82 8.44
N GLU A 218 -21.43 6.02 8.98
CA GLU A 218 -21.40 4.57 8.77
C GLU A 218 -21.70 4.19 7.31
N ALA A 219 -22.64 4.89 6.67
CA ALA A 219 -22.91 4.71 5.24
C ALA A 219 -21.66 5.03 4.40
N ALA A 220 -20.90 6.04 4.79
CA ALA A 220 -19.66 6.42 4.12
C ALA A 220 -18.55 5.37 4.30
N ARG A 221 -18.40 4.77 5.48
CA ARG A 221 -17.44 3.66 5.70
C ARG A 221 -17.75 2.46 4.82
N GLN A 222 -19.01 2.06 4.75
CA GLN A 222 -19.43 0.97 3.87
C GLN A 222 -19.18 1.33 2.40
N ALA A 223 -19.55 2.55 1.99
CA ALA A 223 -19.33 3.02 0.63
C ALA A 223 -17.86 3.08 0.24
N LEU A 224 -16.96 3.43 1.17
CA LEU A 224 -15.52 3.40 0.95
C LEU A 224 -15.03 1.99 0.63
N ARG A 225 -15.49 0.96 1.37
CA ARG A 225 -15.13 -0.44 1.10
C ARG A 225 -15.63 -0.88 -0.28
N THR A 226 -16.92 -0.70 -0.55
CA THR A 226 -17.53 -1.11 -1.83
C THR A 226 -16.95 -0.35 -3.01
N LEU A 227 -16.64 0.95 -2.87
CA LEU A 227 -15.98 1.71 -3.93
C LEU A 227 -14.56 1.21 -4.19
N LYS A 228 -13.77 0.91 -3.15
CA LYS A 228 -12.44 0.32 -3.31
C LYS A 228 -12.50 -1.03 -4.02
N GLU A 229 -13.47 -1.88 -3.67
CA GLU A 229 -13.70 -3.16 -4.34
C GLU A 229 -14.09 -2.99 -5.82
N ASP A 230 -15.01 -2.08 -6.13
CA ASP A 230 -15.40 -1.78 -7.52
C ASP A 230 -14.21 -1.22 -8.32
N LEU A 231 -13.39 -0.35 -7.73
CA LEU A 231 -12.18 0.17 -8.37
C LEU A 231 -11.12 -0.92 -8.58
N ARG A 232 -10.95 -1.84 -7.62
CA ARG A 232 -10.11 -3.03 -7.82
C ARG A 232 -10.60 -3.88 -8.97
N ARG A 233 -11.90 -4.19 -9.00
CA ARG A 233 -12.51 -4.95 -10.11
C ARG A 233 -12.25 -4.27 -11.46
N ARG A 234 -12.41 -2.94 -11.55
CA ARG A 234 -12.09 -2.19 -12.77
C ARG A 234 -10.60 -2.20 -13.12
N HIS A 235 -9.72 -2.17 -12.12
CA HIS A 235 -8.29 -2.24 -12.35
C HIS A 235 -7.87 -3.62 -12.87
N VAL A 236 -8.46 -4.68 -12.31
CA VAL A 236 -8.36 -6.06 -12.80
C VAL A 236 -8.90 -6.13 -14.24
N GLU A 237 -10.13 -5.67 -14.50
CA GLU A 237 -10.72 -5.67 -15.86
C GLU A 237 -9.89 -4.90 -16.90
N ASN A 238 -9.24 -3.80 -16.53
CA ASN A 238 -8.45 -2.97 -17.44
C ASN A 238 -7.00 -3.42 -17.63
N ASN A 239 -6.50 -4.43 -16.90
CA ASN A 239 -5.06 -4.76 -16.91
C ASN A 239 -4.72 -6.27 -16.83
N VAL A 240 -5.67 -7.18 -17.00
CA VAL A 240 -5.45 -8.61 -16.68
C VAL A 240 -5.00 -9.45 -17.88
N THR A 241 -5.35 -9.07 -19.11
CA THR A 241 -4.95 -9.87 -20.31
C THR A 241 -3.52 -9.58 -20.78
N SER A 242 -2.99 -8.38 -20.49
CA SER A 242 -1.64 -7.97 -20.89
C SER A 242 -0.53 -8.42 -19.94
N GLN A 243 -0.86 -8.85 -18.71
CA GLN A 243 0.13 -9.21 -17.69
C GLN A 243 0.61 -10.67 -17.80
N LEU A 244 -0.23 -11.59 -18.28
CA LEU A 244 0.21 -12.97 -18.48
C LEU A 244 1.20 -13.06 -19.65
N PRO A 245 2.35 -13.74 -19.47
CA PRO A 245 3.18 -14.16 -20.57
C PRO A 245 2.37 -14.85 -21.67
N ASP A 246 2.69 -14.53 -22.91
CA ASP A 246 2.00 -14.98 -24.13
C ASP A 246 1.70 -16.50 -24.15
N GLY A 247 2.64 -17.32 -23.68
CA GLY A 247 2.49 -18.76 -23.57
C GLY A 247 1.41 -19.16 -22.56
N LEU A 248 1.45 -18.60 -21.34
CA LEU A 248 0.47 -18.86 -20.29
C LEU A 248 -0.93 -18.39 -20.71
N ARG A 249 -1.02 -17.21 -21.32
CA ARG A 249 -2.28 -16.67 -21.85
C ARG A 249 -2.93 -17.65 -22.82
N ARG A 250 -2.19 -18.11 -23.84
CA ARG A 250 -2.70 -19.07 -24.82
C ARG A 250 -3.09 -20.42 -24.20
N ALA A 251 -2.28 -20.94 -23.27
CA ALA A 251 -2.58 -22.18 -22.58
C ALA A 251 -3.87 -22.08 -21.75
N LEU A 252 -4.07 -20.95 -21.05
CA LEU A 252 -5.26 -20.72 -20.25
C LEU A 252 -6.53 -20.60 -21.11
N LEU A 253 -6.44 -19.96 -22.28
CA LEU A 253 -7.55 -19.92 -23.25
C LEU A 253 -7.96 -21.31 -23.71
N VAL A 254 -6.99 -22.19 -23.97
CA VAL A 254 -7.28 -23.60 -24.33
C VAL A 254 -7.99 -24.32 -23.18
N VAL A 255 -7.52 -24.15 -21.94
CA VAL A 255 -8.19 -24.73 -20.75
C VAL A 255 -9.63 -24.23 -20.64
N LEU A 256 -9.85 -22.92 -20.74
CA LEU A 256 -11.18 -22.32 -20.69
C LEU A 256 -12.11 -22.87 -21.78
N ASP A 257 -11.63 -22.95 -23.02
CA ASP A 257 -12.42 -23.45 -24.15
C ASP A 257 -12.77 -24.94 -24.01
N ARG A 258 -11.84 -25.74 -23.47
CA ARG A 258 -12.07 -27.19 -23.28
C ARG A 258 -13.03 -27.49 -22.15
N LEU A 259 -13.04 -26.66 -21.10
CA LEU A 259 -13.90 -26.82 -19.93
C LEU A 259 -15.23 -26.07 -20.05
N ALA A 260 -15.37 -25.17 -21.02
CA ALA A 260 -16.61 -24.43 -21.27
C ALA A 260 -17.82 -25.37 -21.47
N GLY A 261 -18.88 -25.12 -20.70
CA GLY A 261 -20.14 -25.86 -20.78
C GLY A 261 -20.10 -27.28 -20.17
N ARG A 262 -18.97 -27.70 -19.58
CA ARG A 262 -18.88 -28.96 -18.83
C ARG A 262 -19.26 -28.75 -17.38
N ASP A 263 -19.87 -29.78 -16.79
CA ASP A 263 -20.18 -29.81 -15.35
C ASP A 263 -18.92 -30.21 -14.56
N VAL A 264 -17.95 -29.30 -14.52
CA VAL A 264 -16.67 -29.47 -13.81
C VAL A 264 -16.41 -28.25 -12.96
N THR A 265 -16.28 -28.44 -11.65
CA THR A 265 -15.94 -27.34 -10.73
C THR A 265 -14.43 -27.17 -10.69
N TRP A 266 -13.94 -26.03 -11.16
CA TRP A 266 -12.52 -25.70 -11.10
C TRP A 266 -12.32 -24.19 -10.90
N ALA A 267 -11.12 -23.80 -10.49
CA ALA A 267 -10.67 -22.43 -10.47
C ALA A 267 -9.15 -22.35 -10.71
N LEU A 268 -8.70 -21.27 -11.33
CA LEU A 268 -7.29 -20.94 -11.42
C LEU A 268 -6.77 -20.52 -10.04
N THR A 269 -5.64 -21.06 -9.64
CA THR A 269 -4.92 -20.77 -8.39
C THR A 269 -3.43 -20.53 -8.69
N GLY A 270 -2.62 -20.36 -7.65
CA GLY A 270 -1.17 -20.27 -7.80
C GLY A 270 -0.70 -18.94 -8.39
N SER A 271 0.52 -18.91 -8.91
CA SER A 271 1.16 -17.65 -9.33
C SER A 271 0.44 -16.94 -10.47
N ALA A 272 -0.14 -17.69 -11.41
CA ALA A 272 -0.95 -17.12 -12.48
C ALA A 272 -2.23 -16.47 -11.92
N ALA A 273 -2.88 -17.08 -10.92
CA ALA A 273 -4.02 -16.47 -10.26
C ALA A 273 -3.63 -15.21 -9.48
N LEU A 274 -2.50 -15.23 -8.77
CA LEU A 274 -1.96 -14.06 -8.08
C LEU A 274 -1.74 -12.89 -9.03
N LEU A 275 -1.11 -13.15 -10.17
CA LEU A 275 -0.85 -12.15 -11.21
C LEU A 275 -2.16 -11.57 -11.77
N LEU A 276 -3.14 -12.42 -12.09
CA LEU A 276 -4.44 -11.98 -12.59
C LEU A 276 -5.30 -11.28 -11.52
N ASN A 277 -5.02 -11.51 -10.24
CA ASN A 277 -5.57 -10.73 -9.14
C ASN A 277 -4.76 -9.44 -8.85
N GLY A 278 -3.72 -9.14 -9.64
CA GLY A 278 -2.94 -7.90 -9.57
C GLY A 278 -1.71 -7.94 -8.66
N VAL A 279 -1.37 -9.09 -8.08
CA VAL A 279 -0.14 -9.26 -7.28
C VAL A 279 1.06 -9.35 -8.22
N GLN A 280 2.11 -8.56 -7.97
CA GLN A 280 3.31 -8.55 -8.79
C GLN A 280 4.16 -9.79 -8.51
N VAL A 281 3.95 -10.85 -9.30
CA VAL A 281 4.71 -12.10 -9.25
C VAL A 281 5.00 -12.60 -10.65
N GLU A 282 6.09 -13.34 -10.80
CA GLU A 282 6.29 -14.12 -12.01
C GLU A 282 5.46 -15.41 -11.96
N ALA A 283 4.82 -15.72 -13.08
CA ALA A 283 4.12 -16.97 -13.31
C ALA A 283 4.81 -17.73 -14.45
N HIS A 284 4.99 -19.04 -14.28
CA HIS A 284 5.67 -19.90 -15.26
C HIS A 284 4.82 -21.10 -15.70
N ASP A 285 3.74 -21.36 -14.96
CA ASP A 285 2.80 -22.47 -15.11
C ASP A 285 1.37 -22.01 -14.78
N LEU A 286 0.42 -22.92 -14.97
CA LEU A 286 -0.97 -22.75 -14.58
C LEU A 286 -1.34 -23.82 -13.55
N ASP A 287 -1.83 -23.39 -12.39
CA ASP A 287 -2.36 -24.29 -11.38
C ASP A 287 -3.88 -24.22 -11.36
N LEU A 288 -4.55 -25.35 -11.47
CA LEU A 288 -6.00 -25.48 -11.36
C LEU A 288 -6.34 -26.21 -10.07
N THR A 289 -7.27 -25.68 -9.28
CA THR A 289 -7.84 -26.39 -8.13
C THR A 289 -9.25 -26.86 -8.44
N THR A 290 -9.61 -28.05 -7.96
CA THR A 290 -10.88 -28.71 -8.25
C THR A 290 -11.33 -29.60 -7.08
N ASP A 291 -12.57 -30.10 -7.14
CA ASP A 291 -13.03 -31.17 -6.27
C ASP A 291 -12.39 -32.54 -6.61
N GLN A 292 -12.80 -33.61 -5.92
CA GLN A 292 -12.23 -34.94 -6.10
C GLN A 292 -12.53 -35.53 -7.49
N ALA A 293 -13.72 -35.28 -8.05
CA ALA A 293 -14.12 -35.84 -9.34
C ALA A 293 -13.56 -35.03 -10.52
N GLY A 294 -13.30 -33.73 -10.31
CA GLY A 294 -12.91 -32.84 -11.37
C GLY A 294 -11.47 -33.02 -11.87
N VAL A 295 -10.56 -33.64 -11.11
CA VAL A 295 -9.21 -33.95 -11.64
C VAL A 295 -9.30 -34.88 -12.85
N GLN A 296 -10.09 -35.95 -12.73
CA GLN A 296 -10.33 -36.87 -13.84
C GLN A 296 -11.09 -36.16 -14.97
N ALA A 297 -12.12 -35.38 -14.66
CA ALA A 297 -12.91 -34.69 -15.67
C ALA A 297 -12.11 -33.65 -16.47
N VAL A 298 -11.19 -32.93 -15.82
CA VAL A 298 -10.24 -32.02 -16.49
C VAL A 298 -9.25 -32.82 -17.35
N ALA A 299 -8.68 -33.91 -16.80
CA ALA A 299 -7.77 -34.76 -17.57
C ALA A 299 -8.44 -35.36 -18.82
N ASP A 300 -9.71 -35.80 -18.72
CA ASP A 300 -10.48 -36.32 -19.86
C ASP A 300 -10.81 -35.22 -20.89
N ALA A 301 -11.14 -34.01 -20.42
CA ALA A 301 -11.45 -32.89 -21.30
C ALA A 301 -10.23 -32.35 -22.08
N LEU A 302 -9.03 -32.62 -21.56
CA LEU A 302 -7.73 -32.21 -22.12
C LEU A 302 -6.82 -33.43 -22.36
N ALA A 303 -7.40 -34.59 -22.72
CA ALA A 303 -6.70 -35.87 -22.79
C ALA A 303 -5.46 -35.83 -23.69
N GLU A 304 -5.48 -35.04 -24.76
CA GLU A 304 -4.35 -34.88 -25.69
C GLU A 304 -3.13 -34.16 -25.07
N PHE A 305 -3.32 -33.46 -23.95
CA PHE A 305 -2.27 -32.71 -23.27
C PHE A 305 -1.75 -33.41 -22.00
N VAL A 306 -2.34 -34.54 -21.59
CA VAL A 306 -1.98 -35.22 -20.35
C VAL A 306 -0.56 -35.81 -20.41
N VAL A 307 0.28 -35.42 -19.46
CA VAL A 307 1.64 -35.94 -19.24
C VAL A 307 1.66 -36.90 -18.05
N THR A 308 0.96 -36.55 -16.97
CA THR A 308 0.75 -37.42 -15.82
C THR A 308 -0.75 -37.62 -15.64
N PRO A 309 -1.26 -38.87 -15.77
CA PRO A 309 -2.68 -39.14 -15.66
C PRO A 309 -3.21 -38.80 -14.27
N ALA A 310 -4.52 -38.56 -14.20
CA ALA A 310 -5.22 -38.32 -12.94
C ALA A 310 -5.02 -39.49 -11.97
N GLY A 311 -4.62 -39.17 -10.74
CA GLY A 311 -4.43 -40.15 -9.69
C GLY A 311 -3.97 -39.56 -8.36
N TRP A 312 -3.70 -40.42 -7.40
CA TRP A 312 -3.15 -40.01 -6.10
C TRP A 312 -1.66 -39.66 -6.23
N TRP A 313 -1.29 -38.46 -5.78
CA TRP A 313 0.07 -37.97 -5.70
C TRP A 313 0.41 -37.59 -4.27
N GLU A 314 1.62 -37.93 -3.83
CA GLU A 314 2.05 -37.78 -2.45
C GLU A 314 3.55 -37.54 -2.36
N THR A 315 3.94 -36.57 -1.53
CA THR A 315 5.31 -36.24 -1.13
C THR A 315 5.43 -36.27 0.38
N ASP A 316 6.60 -35.97 0.93
CA ASP A 316 6.78 -35.82 2.39
C ASP A 316 5.97 -34.65 2.97
N GLU A 317 5.64 -33.65 2.14
CA GLU A 317 4.98 -32.41 2.56
C GLU A 317 3.50 -32.34 2.14
N LEU A 318 3.12 -32.96 1.03
CA LEU A 318 1.81 -32.77 0.40
C LEU A 318 1.20 -34.10 -0.05
N ALA A 319 -0.13 -34.19 -0.05
CA ALA A 319 -0.85 -35.29 -0.71
C ALA A 319 -2.14 -34.79 -1.34
N SER A 320 -2.43 -35.23 -2.57
CA SER A 320 -3.60 -34.78 -3.32
C SER A 320 -3.97 -35.71 -4.46
N GLN A 321 -5.22 -35.61 -4.92
CA GLN A 321 -5.52 -36.00 -6.31
C GLN A 321 -4.81 -35.02 -7.25
N PHE A 322 -4.20 -35.54 -8.31
CA PHE A 322 -3.32 -34.77 -9.17
C PHE A 322 -3.37 -35.27 -10.62
N ALA A 323 -3.27 -34.35 -11.56
CA ALA A 323 -2.91 -34.62 -12.95
C ALA A 323 -1.96 -33.51 -13.44
N ARG A 324 -1.08 -33.84 -14.40
CA ARG A 324 -0.22 -32.86 -15.07
C ARG A 324 -0.45 -32.90 -16.56
N LEU A 325 -0.57 -31.71 -17.16
CA LEU A 325 -0.73 -31.52 -18.58
C LEU A 325 0.36 -30.59 -19.14
N GLN A 326 0.58 -30.66 -20.45
CA GLN A 326 1.44 -29.75 -21.19
C GLN A 326 0.65 -29.10 -22.33
N VAL A 327 0.26 -27.84 -22.17
CA VAL A 327 -0.55 -27.11 -23.16
C VAL A 327 0.32 -26.07 -23.84
N GLY A 328 0.65 -26.27 -25.11
CA GLY A 328 1.45 -25.29 -25.88
C GLY A 328 2.83 -24.99 -25.28
N GLY A 329 3.44 -25.99 -24.62
CA GLY A 329 4.74 -25.82 -23.94
C GLY A 329 4.64 -25.30 -22.50
N VAL A 330 3.44 -25.02 -21.98
CA VAL A 330 3.19 -24.61 -20.60
C VAL A 330 2.77 -25.82 -19.75
N GLN A 331 3.33 -25.95 -18.55
CA GLN A 331 2.87 -26.92 -17.55
C GLN A 331 1.53 -26.46 -16.95
N VAL A 332 0.57 -27.37 -16.89
CA VAL A 332 -0.72 -27.16 -16.22
C VAL A 332 -0.90 -28.27 -15.18
N ASP A 333 -0.90 -27.89 -13.91
CA ASP A 333 -1.08 -28.81 -12.79
C ASP A 333 -2.52 -28.73 -12.28
N VAL A 334 -3.18 -29.88 -12.14
CA VAL A 334 -4.57 -29.97 -11.71
C VAL A 334 -4.61 -30.68 -10.37
N VAL A 335 -5.07 -29.96 -9.36
CA VAL A 335 -5.00 -30.37 -7.96
C VAL A 335 -6.41 -30.52 -7.40
N GLY A 336 -6.77 -31.75 -7.01
CA GLY A 336 -8.08 -32.09 -6.49
C GLY A 336 -8.14 -32.30 -4.98
N ARG A 337 -9.26 -32.82 -4.50
CA ARG A 337 -9.41 -33.17 -3.08
C ARG A 337 -9.00 -34.62 -2.76
N PRO A 338 -8.61 -34.87 -1.50
CA PRO A 338 -8.22 -33.88 -0.49
C PRO A 338 -6.84 -33.28 -0.79
N PHE A 339 -6.65 -31.97 -0.63
CA PHE A 339 -5.30 -31.38 -0.63
C PHE A 339 -4.82 -31.32 0.82
N VAL A 340 -3.83 -32.13 1.14
CA VAL A 340 -3.34 -32.36 2.49
C VAL A 340 -1.93 -31.83 2.63
N ILE A 341 -1.72 -30.98 3.63
CA ILE A 341 -0.40 -30.49 4.05
C ILE A 341 0.03 -31.32 5.26
N LYS A 342 1.13 -32.05 5.12
CA LYS A 342 1.74 -32.88 6.15
C LYS A 342 2.66 -32.03 7.03
N ARG A 343 2.57 -32.20 8.35
CA ARG A 343 3.38 -31.48 9.34
C ARG A 343 3.87 -32.42 10.45
N PRO A 344 4.94 -32.07 11.17
CA PRO A 344 5.29 -32.75 12.41
C PRO A 344 4.11 -32.67 13.39
N GLY A 345 3.52 -33.83 13.73
CA GLY A 345 2.37 -33.91 14.65
C GLY A 345 0.98 -33.98 14.02
N GLY A 346 0.85 -34.01 12.68
CA GLY A 346 -0.44 -34.22 12.03
C GLY A 346 -0.50 -33.81 10.55
N ALA A 347 -1.70 -33.81 9.98
CA ALA A 347 -1.95 -33.37 8.61
C ALA A 347 -3.18 -32.46 8.57
N VAL A 348 -3.13 -31.41 7.77
CA VAL A 348 -4.21 -30.43 7.64
C VAL A 348 -4.71 -30.40 6.21
N ALA A 349 -6.02 -30.53 6.02
CA ALA A 349 -6.64 -30.45 4.70
C ALA A 349 -7.08 -29.01 4.43
N ILE A 350 -6.67 -28.43 3.29
CA ILE A 350 -7.13 -27.10 2.88
C ILE A 350 -8.21 -27.18 1.81
N ARG A 351 -9.03 -26.14 1.73
CA ARG A 351 -10.20 -26.09 0.83
C ARG A 351 -10.21 -24.84 -0.07
N PRO A 352 -9.12 -24.52 -0.80
CA PRO A 352 -9.04 -23.30 -1.59
C PRO A 352 -10.17 -23.18 -2.63
N TRP A 353 -10.60 -24.29 -3.26
CA TRP A 353 -11.64 -24.30 -4.30
C TRP A 353 -13.06 -23.94 -3.84
N ALA A 354 -13.35 -24.03 -2.53
CA ALA A 354 -14.70 -23.78 -2.01
C ALA A 354 -15.16 -22.33 -2.26
N ILE A 355 -14.19 -21.42 -2.41
CA ILE A 355 -14.42 -20.01 -2.67
C ILE A 355 -13.70 -19.62 -3.96
N ARG A 356 -14.49 -19.19 -4.94
CA ARG A 356 -14.00 -18.65 -6.21
C ARG A 356 -14.87 -17.48 -6.62
N HIS A 357 -14.30 -16.57 -7.38
CA HIS A 357 -15.07 -15.57 -8.10
C HIS A 357 -14.76 -15.68 -9.59
N GLU A 358 -15.55 -14.98 -10.41
CA GLU A 358 -15.34 -14.96 -11.85
C GLU A 358 -14.80 -13.60 -12.27
N ILE A 359 -13.77 -13.63 -13.12
CA ILE A 359 -13.27 -12.45 -13.83
C ILE A 359 -13.52 -12.61 -15.34
N ASP A 360 -13.60 -11.49 -16.06
CA ASP A 360 -13.56 -11.53 -17.52
C ASP A 360 -12.11 -11.76 -17.99
N PHE A 361 -11.93 -12.75 -18.86
CA PHE A 361 -10.65 -13.05 -19.47
C PHE A 361 -10.84 -13.24 -20.98
N GLU A 362 -10.54 -12.19 -21.74
CA GLU A 362 -10.75 -12.13 -23.20
C GLU A 362 -12.18 -12.57 -23.61
N GLY A 363 -13.20 -12.05 -22.91
CA GLY A 363 -14.61 -12.35 -23.19
C GLY A 363 -15.09 -13.71 -22.68
N ARG A 364 -14.27 -14.43 -21.91
CA ARG A 364 -14.64 -15.69 -21.23
C ARG A 364 -14.73 -15.47 -19.72
N LYS A 365 -15.59 -16.22 -19.04
CA LYS A 365 -15.62 -16.26 -17.58
C LYS A 365 -14.53 -17.18 -17.06
N LEU A 366 -13.56 -16.60 -16.36
CA LEU A 366 -12.50 -17.34 -15.70
C LEU A 366 -12.81 -17.47 -14.20
N PRO A 367 -13.09 -18.70 -13.70
CA PRO A 367 -13.12 -18.93 -12.27
C PRO A 367 -11.71 -18.84 -11.69
N ILE A 368 -11.55 -18.04 -10.64
CA ILE A 368 -10.26 -17.75 -10.01
C ILE A 368 -10.40 -17.67 -8.49
N ILE A 369 -9.36 -18.11 -7.78
CA ILE A 369 -9.31 -18.05 -6.31
C ILE A 369 -9.05 -16.61 -5.86
N PRO A 370 -9.80 -16.07 -4.87
CA PRO A 370 -9.55 -14.75 -4.31
C PRO A 370 -8.27 -14.72 -3.47
N LEU A 371 -7.65 -13.55 -3.36
CA LEU A 371 -6.37 -13.38 -2.66
C LEU A 371 -6.44 -13.74 -1.17
N GLU A 372 -7.58 -13.57 -0.51
CA GLU A 372 -7.78 -13.98 0.89
C GLU A 372 -7.64 -15.49 1.06
N ALA A 373 -8.12 -16.27 0.08
CA ALA A 373 -7.99 -17.73 0.09
C ALA A 373 -6.57 -18.18 -0.29
N GLU A 374 -5.94 -17.51 -1.27
CA GLU A 374 -4.54 -17.74 -1.62
C GLU A 374 -3.60 -17.44 -0.43
N LEU A 375 -3.84 -16.35 0.29
CA LEU A 375 -3.05 -15.97 1.48
C LEU A 375 -3.04 -17.11 2.51
N ILE A 376 -4.21 -17.67 2.82
CA ILE A 376 -4.34 -18.79 3.76
C ILE A 376 -3.63 -20.02 3.23
N ALA A 377 -3.86 -20.40 1.96
CA ALA A 377 -3.23 -21.56 1.35
C ALA A 377 -1.69 -21.47 1.43
N TYR A 378 -1.12 -20.34 1.01
CA TYR A 378 0.33 -20.13 1.05
C TYR A 378 0.89 -20.05 2.47
N ALA A 379 0.15 -19.46 3.43
CA ALA A 379 0.54 -19.44 4.84
C ALA A 379 0.58 -20.86 5.42
N MET A 380 -0.40 -21.69 5.04
CA MET A 380 -0.43 -23.08 5.48
C MET A 380 0.66 -23.93 4.84
N MET A 381 1.05 -23.61 3.60
CA MET A 381 2.17 -24.27 2.92
C MET A 381 3.55 -23.75 3.39
N GLY A 382 3.61 -22.77 4.30
CA GLY A 382 4.88 -22.19 4.78
C GLY A 382 5.63 -21.39 3.72
N ARG A 383 4.91 -20.81 2.74
CA ARG A 383 5.51 -20.04 1.63
C ARG A 383 5.58 -18.56 1.98
N GLU A 384 6.35 -18.22 3.01
CA GLU A 384 6.42 -16.87 3.61
C GLU A 384 6.60 -15.73 2.60
N ALA A 385 7.43 -15.91 1.57
CA ALA A 385 7.63 -14.88 0.54
C ALA A 385 6.35 -14.57 -0.25
N LYS A 386 5.55 -15.59 -0.60
CA LYS A 386 4.26 -15.41 -1.30
C LYS A 386 3.21 -14.84 -0.35
N VAL A 387 3.20 -15.30 0.91
CA VAL A 387 2.32 -14.76 1.96
C VAL A 387 2.51 -13.27 2.10
N GLN A 388 3.77 -12.81 2.20
CA GLN A 388 4.08 -11.40 2.34
C GLN A 388 3.58 -10.59 1.14
N LEU A 389 3.88 -11.03 -0.09
CA LEU A 389 3.41 -10.37 -1.31
C LEU A 389 1.89 -10.23 -1.39
N ILE A 390 1.16 -11.27 -0.98
CA ILE A 390 -0.31 -11.24 -0.97
C ILE A 390 -0.81 -10.30 0.13
N ALA A 391 -0.26 -10.40 1.34
CA ALA A 391 -0.64 -9.55 2.47
C ALA A 391 -0.40 -8.06 2.17
N ASP A 392 0.75 -7.73 1.58
CA ASP A 392 1.12 -6.40 1.11
C ASP A 392 0.10 -5.85 0.09
N HIS A 393 -0.20 -6.66 -0.93
CA HIS A 393 -1.23 -6.31 -1.92
C HIS A 393 -2.59 -6.06 -1.26
N LEU A 394 -3.01 -6.94 -0.36
CA LEU A 394 -4.28 -6.86 0.37
C LEU A 394 -4.32 -5.66 1.34
N ARG A 395 -3.22 -5.27 2.00
CA ARG A 395 -3.19 -4.06 2.82
C ARG A 395 -3.33 -2.80 1.98
N THR A 396 -2.59 -2.75 0.88
CA THR A 396 -2.53 -1.58 0.00
C THR A 396 -3.85 -1.35 -0.73
N HIS A 397 -4.44 -2.41 -1.26
CA HIS A 397 -5.67 -2.30 -2.05
C HIS A 397 -6.92 -2.46 -1.16
N GLY A 398 -6.77 -3.10 0.00
CA GLY A 398 -7.78 -3.57 0.94
C GLY A 398 -8.11 -5.05 0.71
N TYR A 399 -8.91 -5.64 1.60
CA TYR A 399 -9.35 -7.04 1.54
C TYR A 399 -10.77 -7.18 2.08
N ASP A 400 -11.44 -8.28 1.77
CA ASP A 400 -12.73 -8.63 2.37
C ASP A 400 -12.50 -9.28 3.74
N GLU A 401 -12.59 -8.46 4.79
CA GLU A 401 -12.46 -8.91 6.17
C GLU A 401 -13.50 -9.97 6.55
N GLY A 402 -14.71 -9.89 5.99
CA GLY A 402 -15.79 -10.84 6.26
C GLY A 402 -15.47 -12.22 5.68
N LEU A 403 -15.02 -12.23 4.42
CA LEU A 403 -14.57 -13.44 3.74
C LEU A 403 -13.38 -14.08 4.45
N LEU A 404 -12.39 -13.27 4.88
CA LEU A 404 -11.23 -13.79 5.59
C LEU A 404 -11.63 -14.43 6.93
N ARG A 405 -12.57 -13.84 7.67
CA ARG A 405 -13.11 -14.43 8.90
C ARG A 405 -13.79 -15.77 8.65
N GLU A 406 -14.60 -15.86 7.59
CA GLU A 406 -15.27 -17.11 7.19
C GLU A 406 -14.25 -18.18 6.82
N LEU A 407 -13.25 -17.85 6.01
CA LEU A 407 -12.19 -18.78 5.60
C LEU A 407 -11.36 -19.29 6.77
N ILE A 408 -10.99 -18.43 7.72
CA ILE A 408 -10.25 -18.82 8.93
C ILE A 408 -11.10 -19.80 9.77
N ALA A 409 -12.41 -19.56 9.86
CA ALA A 409 -13.33 -20.42 10.62
C ALA A 409 -13.59 -21.78 9.94
N ASP A 410 -13.72 -21.84 8.61
CA ASP A 410 -14.01 -23.09 7.88
C ASP A 410 -12.79 -24.04 7.83
N GLN A 411 -11.56 -23.49 7.85
CA GLN A 411 -10.34 -24.29 7.71
C GLN A 411 -9.74 -24.80 9.02
N ASP A 412 -10.38 -24.52 10.17
CA ASP A 412 -9.91 -24.91 11.52
C ASP A 412 -8.40 -24.64 11.71
N LEU A 413 -7.99 -23.43 11.32
CA LEU A 413 -6.58 -23.04 11.31
C LEU A 413 -6.00 -23.03 12.73
N PRO A 414 -4.72 -23.43 12.91
CA PRO A 414 -4.03 -23.24 14.18
C PRO A 414 -4.14 -21.79 14.66
N GLU A 415 -4.41 -21.58 15.95
CA GLU A 415 -4.63 -20.25 16.53
C GLU A 415 -3.47 -19.28 16.23
N GLU A 416 -2.23 -19.79 16.26
CA GLU A 416 -1.04 -19.02 15.90
C GLU A 416 -1.04 -18.56 14.44
N THR A 417 -1.46 -19.43 13.50
CA THR A 417 -1.56 -19.09 12.08
C THR A 417 -2.64 -18.04 11.86
N SER A 418 -3.81 -18.21 12.48
CA SER A 418 -4.91 -17.25 12.41
C SER A 418 -4.48 -15.88 12.93
N ARG A 419 -3.80 -15.82 14.07
CA ARG A 419 -3.28 -14.57 14.63
C ARG A 419 -2.27 -13.90 13.69
N LYS A 420 -1.30 -14.65 13.16
CA LYS A 420 -0.31 -14.12 12.21
C LYS A 420 -0.96 -13.53 10.96
N LEU A 421 -2.00 -14.17 10.42
CA LEU A 421 -2.74 -13.62 9.27
C LEU A 421 -3.36 -12.26 9.57
N TRP A 422 -3.92 -12.07 10.76
CA TRP A 422 -4.46 -10.77 11.18
C TRP A 422 -3.37 -9.73 11.42
N GLU A 423 -2.25 -10.11 12.05
CA GLU A 423 -1.10 -9.22 12.26
C GLU A 423 -0.49 -8.76 10.93
N LEU A 424 -0.48 -9.61 9.90
CA LEU A 424 0.02 -9.28 8.57
C LEU A 424 -0.87 -8.28 7.81
N LEU A 425 -2.16 -8.19 8.17
CA LEU A 425 -3.17 -7.37 7.48
C LEU A 425 -3.57 -6.10 8.25
N GLN A 426 -3.00 -5.91 9.45
CA GLN A 426 -3.01 -4.66 10.22
C GLN A 426 -1.81 -3.78 9.83
#